data_AF-A0A0K2RSU2-F1
#
_entry.id   AF-A0A0K2RSU2-F1
#
_cell.length_a   1.000
_cell.length_b   1.000
_cell.length_c   1.000
_cell.angle_alpha   90.00
_cell.angle_beta   90.00
_cell.angle_gamma   90.00
#
_symmetry.space_group_name_H-M   'P 1'
#
loop_
_entity.id
_entity.type
_entity.pdbx_description
1 polymer ?
#
loop_
_entity_poly.entity_id
_entity_poly.type
_entity_poly.pdbx_seq_one_letter_code
_entity_poly.pdbx_strand_id
1 'polypeptide(L)'
;MEAIARQERSGVGPSLTAPPSMPSLASPAEALGFVVALAFPDRVARRVPGTGPERYLLTSGTRAGLPAGSPLAGHDWLAVAEVSRADGRDAAGTGAVIRSAAPLAADAAEAAASHLLSDTVEAEFTRGRVTARRERRLGAILLSSTPVRPTIDDGRAAVARALAKEGLGTIGWSTEADTLRRRLALLHRELGDPWPDVSEPALLARLEKWLAPELEALAGGAATNGIDLAEPLRRLLPWPRRPAR
;
A
#
# COMPACT_ATOMS: atom_id res chain seq x y z
N MET A 1 72.92 -6.52 6.96
CA MET A 1 72.11 -7.66 6.47
C MET A 1 70.79 -7.61 7.21
N GLU A 2 69.90 -6.75 6.73
CA GLU A 2 68.68 -6.31 7.42
C GLU A 2 67.47 -6.97 6.75
N ALA A 3 66.62 -7.58 7.56
CA ALA A 3 65.58 -8.50 7.14
C ALA A 3 64.35 -7.76 6.58
N ILE A 4 63.92 -8.17 5.39
CA ILE A 4 62.69 -7.72 4.74
C ILE A 4 61.52 -8.52 5.33
N ALA A 5 60.74 -7.90 6.23
CA ALA A 5 59.46 -8.42 6.67
C ALA A 5 58.35 -7.93 5.72
N ARG A 6 57.81 -8.87 4.95
CA ARG A 6 56.70 -8.70 4.00
C ARG A 6 55.39 -8.55 4.78
N GLN A 7 54.71 -7.43 4.59
CA GLN A 7 53.41 -7.12 5.17
C GLN A 7 52.31 -7.61 4.22
N GLU A 8 51.61 -8.69 4.57
CA GLU A 8 50.42 -9.15 3.84
C GLU A 8 49.21 -8.29 4.24
N ARG A 9 48.68 -7.54 3.26
CA ARG A 9 47.42 -6.82 3.37
C ARG A 9 46.28 -7.82 3.17
N SER A 10 45.52 -8.06 4.24
CA SER A 10 44.25 -8.78 4.18
C SER A 10 43.23 -7.93 3.40
N GLY A 11 42.94 -8.33 2.17
CA GLY A 11 41.90 -7.73 1.34
C GLY A 11 40.55 -8.33 1.71
N VAL A 12 39.68 -7.52 2.32
CA VAL A 12 38.24 -7.81 2.42
C VAL A 12 37.67 -7.73 1.01
N GLY A 13 37.45 -8.90 0.40
CA GLY A 13 36.66 -9.00 -0.83
C GLY A 13 35.19 -8.66 -0.56
N PRO A 14 34.45 -8.12 -1.54
CA PRO A 14 33.04 -7.83 -1.38
C PRO A 14 32.27 -9.14 -1.11
N SER A 15 31.51 -9.15 -0.02
CA SER A 15 30.58 -10.23 0.31
C SER A 15 29.60 -10.41 -0.84
N LEU A 16 29.82 -11.43 -1.67
CA LEU A 16 28.84 -11.87 -2.64
C LEU A 16 27.60 -12.31 -1.85
N THR A 17 26.51 -11.56 -1.98
CA THR A 17 25.18 -11.95 -1.51
C THR A 17 24.96 -13.40 -1.88
N ALA A 18 24.71 -14.25 -0.87
CA ALA A 18 24.44 -15.67 -1.09
C ALA A 18 23.36 -15.80 -2.19
N PRO A 19 23.52 -16.71 -3.16
CA PRO A 19 22.48 -16.93 -4.16
C PRO A 19 21.16 -17.25 -3.43
N PRO A 20 20.01 -16.78 -3.94
CA PRO A 20 18.73 -17.12 -3.33
C PRO A 20 18.67 -18.64 -3.22
N SER A 21 18.47 -19.14 -1.99
CA SER A 21 18.35 -20.57 -1.74
C SER A 21 17.31 -21.14 -2.70
N MET A 22 17.72 -22.10 -3.53
CA MET A 22 16.81 -22.77 -4.44
C MET A 22 15.68 -23.40 -3.60
N PRO A 23 14.41 -23.14 -3.94
CA PRO A 23 13.29 -23.73 -3.23
C PRO A 23 13.35 -25.26 -3.33
N SER A 24 12.84 -25.94 -2.32
CA SER A 24 12.79 -27.41 -2.32
C SER A 24 11.67 -27.88 -3.25
N LEU A 25 12.01 -28.21 -4.49
CA LEU A 25 11.06 -28.75 -5.46
C LEU A 25 10.83 -30.23 -5.15
N ALA A 26 9.67 -30.58 -4.59
CA ALA A 26 9.36 -31.92 -4.11
C ALA A 26 8.89 -32.88 -5.22
N SER A 27 8.49 -32.35 -6.39
CA SER A 27 8.08 -33.17 -7.54
C SER A 27 8.50 -32.60 -8.91
N PRO A 28 8.57 -33.43 -9.97
CA PRO A 28 8.77 -32.94 -11.34
C PRO A 28 7.71 -31.93 -11.79
N ALA A 29 6.47 -32.06 -11.30
CA ALA A 29 5.39 -31.12 -11.59
C ALA A 29 5.65 -29.74 -10.96
N GLU A 30 6.18 -29.71 -9.74
CA GLU A 30 6.60 -28.45 -9.09
C GLU A 30 7.84 -27.85 -9.74
N ALA A 31 8.76 -28.67 -10.25
CA ALA A 31 9.90 -28.18 -11.02
C ALA A 31 9.45 -27.50 -12.31
N LEU A 32 8.49 -28.10 -13.02
CA LEU A 32 7.86 -27.47 -14.19
C LEU A 32 7.14 -26.18 -13.79
N GLY A 33 6.40 -26.19 -12.68
CA GLY A 33 5.76 -25.00 -12.13
C GLY A 33 6.75 -23.89 -11.84
N PHE A 34 7.90 -24.21 -11.25
CA PHE A 34 8.93 -23.21 -10.95
C PHE A 34 9.52 -22.60 -12.22
N VAL A 35 9.79 -23.40 -13.26
CA VAL A 35 10.25 -22.89 -14.56
C VAL A 35 9.21 -21.95 -15.18
N VAL A 36 7.92 -22.32 -15.15
CA VAL A 36 6.83 -21.46 -15.64
C VAL A 36 6.75 -20.17 -14.82
N ALA A 37 6.91 -20.23 -13.50
CA ALA A 37 6.88 -19.06 -12.63
C ALA A 37 8.06 -18.11 -12.89
N LEU A 38 9.24 -18.63 -13.21
CA LEU A 38 10.40 -17.82 -13.59
C LEU A 38 10.19 -17.14 -14.95
N ALA A 39 9.51 -17.81 -15.90
CA ALA A 39 9.19 -17.23 -17.20
C ALA A 39 8.07 -16.18 -17.13
N PHE A 40 7.08 -16.39 -16.25
CA PHE A 40 5.90 -15.54 -16.08
C PHE A 40 5.65 -15.17 -14.60
N PRO A 41 6.52 -14.36 -13.98
CA PRO A 41 6.42 -14.03 -12.56
C PRO A 41 5.17 -13.22 -12.21
N ASP A 42 4.58 -12.48 -13.18
CA ASP A 42 3.30 -11.76 -13.08
C ASP A 42 2.06 -12.68 -13.12
N ARG A 43 2.28 -13.99 -13.37
CA ARG A 43 1.26 -15.03 -13.48
C ARG A 43 1.39 -16.14 -12.45
N VAL A 44 2.18 -15.92 -11.42
CA VAL A 44 2.11 -16.72 -10.19
C VAL A 44 0.76 -16.44 -9.54
N ALA A 45 0.02 -17.47 -9.16
CA ALA A 45 -1.35 -17.32 -8.70
C ALA A 45 -1.59 -18.04 -7.37
N ARG A 46 -2.36 -17.41 -6.49
CA ARG A 46 -2.78 -17.99 -5.20
C ARG A 46 -4.29 -18.20 -5.18
N ARG A 47 -4.72 -19.34 -4.66
CA ARG A 47 -6.13 -19.69 -4.50
C ARG A 47 -6.85 -18.68 -3.62
N VAL A 48 -8.03 -18.23 -4.06
CA VAL A 48 -8.91 -17.34 -3.30
C VAL A 48 -9.89 -18.20 -2.49
N PRO A 49 -9.90 -18.12 -1.16
CA PRO A 49 -10.83 -18.89 -0.33
C PRO A 49 -12.29 -18.55 -0.65
N GLY A 50 -13.16 -19.57 -0.69
CA GLY A 50 -14.59 -19.39 -0.90
C GLY A 50 -15.33 -20.71 -1.12
N THR A 51 -16.67 -20.65 -1.04
CA THR A 51 -17.58 -21.81 -1.21
C THR A 51 -18.04 -22.04 -2.65
N GLY A 52 -17.51 -21.27 -3.61
CA GLY A 52 -17.89 -21.30 -5.02
C GLY A 52 -16.86 -21.98 -5.93
N PRO A 53 -16.97 -21.81 -7.25
CA PRO A 53 -15.95 -22.31 -8.19
C PRO A 53 -14.57 -21.78 -7.85
N GLU A 54 -13.54 -22.60 -8.07
CA GLU A 54 -12.17 -22.25 -7.71
C GLU A 54 -11.68 -21.05 -8.51
N ARG A 55 -11.13 -20.07 -7.78
CA ARG A 55 -10.60 -18.84 -8.33
C ARG A 55 -9.21 -18.62 -7.79
N TYR A 56 -8.35 -18.08 -8.64
CA TYR A 56 -6.99 -17.72 -8.29
C TYR A 56 -6.76 -16.25 -8.56
N LEU A 57 -6.01 -15.61 -7.68
CA LEU A 57 -5.52 -14.24 -7.85
C LEU A 57 -4.07 -14.33 -8.33
N LEU A 58 -3.79 -13.79 -9.52
CA LEU A 58 -2.43 -13.68 -10.05
C LEU A 58 -1.69 -12.52 -9.36
N THR A 59 -0.35 -12.58 -9.35
CA THR A 59 0.53 -11.49 -8.89
C THR A 59 0.29 -10.19 -9.67
N SER A 60 -0.13 -10.27 -10.94
CA SER A 60 -0.62 -9.13 -11.75
C SER A 60 -1.91 -8.48 -11.25
N GLY A 61 -2.67 -9.10 -10.34
CA GLY A 61 -3.97 -8.62 -9.85
C GLY A 61 -5.17 -9.17 -10.62
N THR A 62 -4.94 -9.89 -11.72
CA THR A 62 -6.01 -10.56 -12.46
C THR A 62 -6.57 -11.72 -11.64
N ARG A 63 -7.89 -11.82 -11.53
CA ARG A 63 -8.54 -13.02 -11.02
C ARG A 63 -8.89 -13.93 -12.20
N ALA A 64 -8.62 -15.21 -12.07
CA ALA A 64 -8.96 -16.21 -13.08
C ALA A 64 -9.67 -17.41 -12.43
N GLY A 65 -10.67 -17.94 -13.11
CA GLY A 65 -11.34 -19.19 -12.75
C GLY A 65 -10.50 -20.40 -13.15
N LEU A 66 -10.55 -21.44 -12.33
CA LEU A 66 -10.07 -22.77 -12.68
C LEU A 66 -11.26 -23.62 -13.17
N PRO A 67 -11.20 -24.21 -14.38
CA PRO A 67 -12.28 -25.06 -14.89
C PRO A 67 -12.61 -26.23 -13.96
N ALA A 68 -13.90 -26.59 -13.89
CA ALA A 68 -14.35 -27.71 -13.09
C ALA A 68 -13.72 -29.03 -13.56
N GLY A 69 -13.27 -29.87 -12.63
CA GLY A 69 -12.61 -31.14 -12.93
C GLY A 69 -11.13 -31.02 -13.28
N SER A 70 -10.53 -29.83 -13.18
CA SER A 70 -9.08 -29.68 -13.32
C SER A 70 -8.33 -30.49 -12.25
N PRO A 71 -7.25 -31.21 -12.61
CA PRO A 71 -6.40 -31.91 -11.64
C PRO A 71 -5.65 -30.97 -10.70
N LEU A 72 -5.65 -29.67 -11.00
CA LEU A 72 -5.03 -28.63 -10.18
C LEU A 72 -5.93 -28.15 -9.04
N ALA A 73 -7.15 -28.68 -8.93
CA ALA A 73 -8.07 -28.32 -7.86
C ALA A 73 -7.48 -28.65 -6.49
N GLY A 74 -7.57 -27.69 -5.57
CA GLY A 74 -7.04 -27.84 -4.20
C GLY A 74 -5.56 -27.50 -4.02
N HIS A 75 -4.81 -27.17 -5.07
CA HIS A 75 -3.47 -26.58 -4.91
C HIS A 75 -3.58 -25.11 -4.51
N ASP A 76 -2.83 -24.69 -3.49
CA ASP A 76 -2.91 -23.29 -3.02
C ASP A 76 -2.19 -22.31 -3.96
N TRP A 77 -1.15 -22.78 -4.65
CA TRP A 77 -0.30 -21.99 -5.52
C TRP A 77 -0.16 -22.66 -6.89
N LEU A 78 -0.28 -21.85 -7.94
CA LEU A 78 -0.15 -22.27 -9.32
C LEU A 78 0.79 -21.32 -10.08
N ALA A 79 1.61 -21.88 -10.96
CA ALA A 79 2.31 -21.13 -11.99
C ALA A 79 1.48 -21.18 -13.28
N VAL A 80 0.94 -20.04 -13.73
CA VAL A 80 0.03 -20.01 -14.87
C VAL A 80 0.78 -19.63 -16.15
N ALA A 81 0.80 -20.55 -17.11
CA ALA A 81 1.38 -20.30 -18.43
C ALA A 81 0.41 -19.53 -19.33
N GLU A 82 -0.87 -19.89 -19.31
CA GLU A 82 -1.88 -19.32 -20.19
C GLU A 82 -3.19 -18.99 -19.47
N VAL A 83 -3.64 -17.76 -19.67
CA VAL A 83 -4.96 -17.25 -19.27
C VAL A 83 -5.67 -16.76 -20.53
N SER A 84 -6.93 -17.17 -20.71
CA SER A 84 -7.79 -16.62 -21.77
C SER A 84 -8.96 -15.88 -21.17
N ARG A 85 -9.45 -14.84 -21.85
CA ARG A 85 -10.77 -14.28 -21.56
C ARG A 85 -11.84 -15.31 -21.90
N ALA A 86 -12.79 -15.48 -20.99
CA ALA A 86 -13.94 -16.33 -21.20
C ALA A 86 -15.08 -15.84 -20.33
N ASP A 87 -16.30 -16.05 -20.79
CA ASP A 87 -17.52 -15.79 -20.04
C ASP A 87 -18.18 -17.11 -19.63
N GLY A 88 -19.08 -17.05 -18.64
CA GLY A 88 -19.83 -18.22 -18.18
C GLY A 88 -19.21 -18.95 -16.99
N ARG A 89 -19.60 -20.22 -16.82
CA ARG A 89 -19.33 -21.01 -15.60
C ARG A 89 -17.84 -21.23 -15.36
N ASP A 90 -17.08 -21.49 -16.42
CA ASP A 90 -15.65 -21.80 -16.34
C ASP A 90 -14.83 -20.59 -15.89
N ALA A 91 -15.26 -19.38 -16.23
CA ALA A 91 -14.63 -18.14 -15.79
C ALA A 91 -14.91 -17.80 -14.32
N ALA A 92 -15.77 -18.57 -13.63
CA ALA A 92 -16.09 -18.36 -12.22
C ALA A 92 -16.53 -16.91 -11.89
N GLY A 93 -17.13 -16.21 -12.85
CA GLY A 93 -17.52 -14.80 -12.74
C GLY A 93 -16.36 -13.80 -12.73
N THR A 94 -15.14 -14.22 -13.12
CA THR A 94 -13.94 -13.37 -13.18
C THR A 94 -13.67 -12.78 -14.57
N GLY A 95 -14.28 -13.35 -15.62
CA GLY A 95 -14.01 -12.99 -17.01
C GLY A 95 -12.70 -13.57 -17.59
N ALA A 96 -12.00 -14.40 -16.82
CA ALA A 96 -10.76 -15.06 -17.23
C ALA A 96 -10.71 -16.52 -16.76
N VAL A 97 -10.06 -17.38 -17.56
CA VAL A 97 -9.92 -18.82 -17.30
C VAL A 97 -8.47 -19.22 -17.42
N ILE A 98 -8.00 -20.03 -16.46
CA ILE A 98 -6.70 -20.70 -16.53
C ILE A 98 -6.79 -21.85 -17.54
N ARG A 99 -6.02 -21.77 -18.62
CA ARG A 99 -5.94 -22.84 -19.65
C ARG A 99 -4.83 -23.82 -19.36
N SER A 100 -3.69 -23.30 -18.91
CA SER A 100 -2.51 -24.10 -18.61
C SER A 100 -1.80 -23.54 -17.39
N ALA A 101 -1.57 -24.41 -16.40
CA ALA A 101 -0.85 -24.10 -15.19
C ALA A 101 -0.20 -25.37 -14.62
N ALA A 102 0.76 -25.18 -13.72
CA ALA A 102 1.41 -26.26 -12.98
C ALA A 102 1.36 -25.96 -11.48
N PRO A 103 1.33 -27.00 -10.62
CA PRO A 103 1.38 -26.81 -9.18
C PRO A 103 2.71 -26.18 -8.77
N LEU A 104 2.67 -25.35 -7.75
CA LEU A 104 3.84 -24.65 -7.23
C LEU A 104 3.80 -24.66 -5.70
N ALA A 105 4.98 -24.74 -5.08
CA ALA A 105 5.11 -24.55 -3.64
C ALA A 105 5.19 -23.06 -3.28
N ALA A 106 4.79 -22.68 -2.07
CA ALA A 106 4.74 -21.27 -1.66
C ALA A 106 6.13 -20.61 -1.65
N ASP A 107 7.16 -21.32 -1.20
CA ASP A 107 8.56 -20.87 -1.24
C ASP A 107 9.05 -20.65 -2.68
N ALA A 108 8.69 -21.57 -3.58
CA ALA A 108 9.01 -21.46 -5.00
C ALA A 108 8.30 -20.28 -5.68
N ALA A 109 7.05 -20.00 -5.29
CA ALA A 109 6.29 -18.83 -5.74
C ALA A 109 6.97 -17.52 -5.35
N GLU A 110 7.35 -17.38 -4.09
CA GLU A 110 8.04 -16.19 -3.58
C GLU A 110 9.44 -16.04 -4.18
N ALA A 111 10.17 -17.13 -4.38
CA ALA A 111 11.49 -17.10 -5.01
C ALA A 111 11.41 -16.64 -6.47
N ALA A 112 10.49 -17.22 -7.26
CA ALA A 112 10.33 -16.91 -8.67
C ALA A 112 9.86 -15.48 -8.92
N ALA A 113 8.97 -14.95 -8.07
CA ALA A 113 8.43 -13.59 -8.17
C ALA A 113 9.02 -12.64 -7.10
N SER A 114 10.24 -12.89 -6.63
CA SER A 114 10.86 -12.15 -5.51
C SER A 114 10.96 -10.63 -5.75
N HIS A 115 11.13 -10.20 -7.00
CA HIS A 115 11.14 -8.78 -7.38
C HIS A 115 9.76 -8.08 -7.25
N LEU A 116 8.67 -8.85 -7.11
CA LEU A 116 7.32 -8.34 -6.84
C LEU A 116 6.99 -8.36 -5.34
N LEU A 117 7.91 -8.83 -4.49
CA LEU A 117 7.68 -8.89 -3.05
C LEU A 117 7.75 -7.47 -2.46
N SER A 118 6.70 -7.09 -1.74
CA SER A 118 6.63 -5.85 -0.99
C SER A 118 6.29 -6.10 0.47
N ASP A 119 6.84 -5.27 1.35
CA ASP A 119 6.54 -5.26 2.77
C ASP A 119 6.29 -3.80 3.18
N THR A 120 5.02 -3.44 3.28
CA THR A 120 4.58 -2.06 3.51
C THR A 120 3.69 -1.97 4.75
N VAL A 121 3.75 -0.83 5.43
CA VAL A 121 2.81 -0.51 6.51
C VAL A 121 1.65 0.28 5.92
N GLU A 122 0.50 -0.36 5.87
CA GLU A 122 -0.76 0.29 5.49
C GLU A 122 -1.42 0.82 6.75
N ALA A 123 -1.53 2.15 6.84
CA ALA A 123 -2.25 2.83 7.90
C ALA A 123 -3.58 3.38 7.39
N GLU A 124 -4.64 3.13 8.14
CA GLU A 124 -5.99 3.57 7.87
C GLU A 124 -6.50 4.40 9.06
N PHE A 125 -7.20 5.48 8.77
CA PHE A 125 -7.89 6.26 9.78
C PHE A 125 -9.39 5.99 9.64
N THR A 126 -9.98 5.38 10.68
CA THR A 126 -11.40 5.01 10.67
C THR A 126 -12.02 5.34 12.01
N ARG A 127 -13.17 6.05 12.00
CA ARG A 127 -13.91 6.42 13.22
C ARG A 127 -13.05 7.12 14.28
N GLY A 128 -12.16 8.02 13.86
CA GLY A 128 -11.32 8.78 14.81
C GLY A 128 -10.12 8.01 15.37
N ARG A 129 -9.79 6.83 14.83
CA ARG A 129 -8.64 6.04 15.27
C ARG A 129 -7.77 5.64 14.08
N VAL A 130 -6.45 5.82 14.24
CA VAL A 130 -5.47 5.26 13.32
C VAL A 130 -5.25 3.78 13.66
N THR A 131 -5.43 2.92 12.68
CA THR A 131 -4.99 1.52 12.71
C THR A 131 -3.91 1.34 11.67
N ALA A 132 -2.93 0.47 11.94
CA ALA A 132 -1.91 0.13 10.97
C ALA A 132 -1.71 -1.39 10.90
N ARG A 133 -1.44 -1.86 9.69
CA ARG A 133 -1.14 -3.26 9.41
C ARG A 133 0.08 -3.32 8.51
N ARG A 134 1.04 -4.16 8.88
CA ARG A 134 2.16 -4.50 8.03
C ARG A 134 1.70 -5.60 7.07
N GLU A 135 1.65 -5.27 5.79
CA GLU A 135 1.23 -6.16 4.72
C GLU A 135 2.44 -6.64 3.94
N ARG A 136 2.63 -7.96 3.92
CA ARG A 136 3.57 -8.60 3.01
C ARG A 136 2.80 -9.06 1.79
N ARG A 137 3.16 -8.58 0.60
CA ARG A 137 2.47 -8.90 -0.66
C ARG A 137 3.46 -9.42 -1.69
N LEU A 138 2.97 -10.31 -2.56
CA LEU A 138 3.64 -10.73 -3.78
C LEU A 138 2.83 -10.16 -4.95
N GLY A 139 3.24 -8.98 -5.43
CA GLY A 139 2.41 -8.17 -6.32
C GLY A 139 1.04 -7.89 -5.69
N ALA A 140 -0.04 -8.28 -6.36
CA ALA A 140 -1.39 -8.12 -5.86
C ALA A 140 -1.78 -9.13 -4.77
N ILE A 141 -1.03 -10.22 -4.56
CA ILE A 141 -1.38 -11.29 -3.62
C ILE A 141 -0.94 -10.90 -2.21
N LEU A 142 -1.89 -10.84 -1.27
CA LEU A 142 -1.58 -10.64 0.15
C LEU A 142 -1.07 -11.96 0.76
N LEU A 143 0.17 -11.98 1.25
CA LEU A 143 0.79 -13.15 1.90
C LEU A 143 0.45 -13.18 3.39
N SER A 144 0.71 -12.07 4.08
CA SER A 144 0.41 -11.87 5.48
C SER A 144 0.01 -10.42 5.76
N SER A 145 -0.82 -10.23 6.79
CA SER A 145 -1.26 -8.91 7.23
C SER A 145 -1.31 -8.91 8.75
N THR A 146 -0.32 -8.27 9.38
CA THR A 146 -0.14 -8.29 10.84
C THR A 146 -0.42 -6.91 11.41
N PRO A 147 -1.26 -6.77 12.46
CA PRO A 147 -1.44 -5.49 13.15
C PRO A 147 -0.11 -4.98 13.69
N VAL A 148 0.19 -3.71 13.45
CA VAL A 148 1.40 -3.06 13.97
C VAL A 148 1.03 -1.73 14.62
N ARG A 149 1.90 -1.22 15.49
CA ARG A 149 1.75 0.13 16.02
C ARG A 149 2.10 1.12 14.90
N PRO A 150 1.19 2.06 14.53
CA PRO A 150 1.50 3.06 13.53
C PRO A 150 2.65 3.95 14.02
N THR A 151 3.55 4.32 13.11
CA THR A 151 4.43 5.46 13.35
C THR A 151 3.63 6.76 13.25
N ILE A 152 4.21 7.87 13.73
CA ILE A 152 3.56 9.19 13.61
C ILE A 152 3.37 9.54 12.13
N ASP A 153 4.36 9.28 11.28
CA ASP A 153 4.31 9.59 9.85
C ASP A 153 3.26 8.75 9.12
N ASP A 154 3.16 7.44 9.42
CA ASP A 154 2.12 6.58 8.87
C ASP A 154 0.73 7.07 9.27
N GLY A 155 0.57 7.46 10.54
CA GLY A 155 -0.69 8.00 11.05
C GLY A 155 -1.08 9.32 10.38
N ARG A 156 -0.14 10.25 10.19
CA ARG A 156 -0.37 11.51 9.48
C ARG A 156 -0.81 11.26 8.04
N ALA A 157 -0.11 10.37 7.33
CA ALA A 157 -0.45 10.01 5.96
C ALA A 157 -1.83 9.33 5.87
N ALA A 158 -2.17 8.47 6.84
CA ALA A 158 -3.48 7.83 6.91
C ALA A 158 -4.60 8.82 7.14
N VAL A 159 -4.42 9.76 8.07
CA VAL A 159 -5.39 10.83 8.35
C VAL A 159 -5.56 11.73 7.12
N ALA A 160 -4.47 12.11 6.46
CA ALA A 160 -4.54 12.93 5.25
C ALA A 160 -5.30 12.23 4.11
N ARG A 161 -5.06 10.93 3.89
CA ARG A 161 -5.80 10.12 2.91
C ARG A 161 -7.29 10.02 3.26
N ALA A 162 -7.61 9.81 4.54
CA ALA A 162 -9.00 9.74 4.99
C ALA A 162 -9.73 11.06 4.77
N LEU A 163 -9.11 12.19 5.12
CA LEU A 163 -9.66 13.53 4.90
C LEU A 163 -9.81 13.86 3.41
N ALA A 164 -8.88 13.42 2.55
CA ALA A 164 -9.01 13.59 1.10
C ALA A 164 -10.19 12.80 0.51
N LYS A 165 -10.56 11.66 1.12
CA LYS A 165 -11.66 10.80 0.66
C LYS A 165 -13.02 11.23 1.24
N GLU A 166 -13.06 11.57 2.51
CA GLU A 166 -14.30 11.86 3.25
C GLU A 166 -14.62 13.36 3.31
N GLY A 167 -13.66 14.22 2.99
CA GLY A 167 -13.77 15.68 3.06
C GLY A 167 -13.49 16.24 4.45
N LEU A 168 -13.33 17.57 4.52
CA LEU A 168 -13.03 18.29 5.78
C LEU A 168 -14.25 18.35 6.72
N GLY A 169 -15.44 18.04 6.22
CA GLY A 169 -16.68 18.00 7.01
C GLY A 169 -16.66 16.97 8.15
N THR A 170 -15.79 15.96 8.10
CA THR A 170 -15.65 14.93 9.14
C THR A 170 -14.98 15.43 10.42
N ILE A 171 -14.14 16.45 10.33
CA ILE A 171 -13.58 17.16 11.49
C ILE A 171 -14.65 18.04 12.13
N GLY A 172 -15.51 18.62 11.29
CA GLY A 172 -16.52 19.57 11.69
C GLY A 172 -16.01 21.02 11.60
N TRP A 173 -16.91 21.92 11.25
CA TRP A 173 -16.62 23.34 11.15
C TRP A 173 -17.27 24.06 12.34
N SER A 174 -16.46 24.66 13.22
CA SER A 174 -16.96 25.59 14.22
C SER A 174 -17.52 26.84 13.53
N THR A 175 -18.43 27.56 14.20
CA THR A 175 -19.00 28.82 13.69
C THR A 175 -17.89 29.82 13.38
N GLU A 176 -16.89 29.94 14.27
CA GLU A 176 -15.69 30.73 14.07
C GLU A 176 -14.88 30.30 12.84
N ALA A 177 -14.63 29.00 12.67
CA ALA A 177 -13.86 28.48 11.53
C ALA A 177 -14.56 28.73 10.20
N ASP A 178 -15.87 28.48 10.11
CA ASP A 178 -16.65 28.73 8.89
C ASP A 178 -16.71 30.24 8.58
N THR A 179 -16.90 31.09 9.59
CA THR A 179 -16.89 32.55 9.42
C THR A 179 -15.54 33.04 8.90
N LEU A 180 -14.44 32.55 9.48
CA LEU A 180 -13.09 32.89 9.05
C LEU A 180 -12.83 32.42 7.62
N ARG A 181 -13.20 31.18 7.28
CA ARG A 181 -13.06 30.63 5.93
C ARG A 181 -13.84 31.46 4.92
N ARG A 182 -15.09 31.84 5.20
CA ARG A 182 -15.89 32.69 4.29
C ARG A 182 -15.27 34.07 4.08
N ARG A 183 -14.73 34.68 5.13
CA ARG A 183 -14.01 35.96 5.01
C ARG A 183 -12.76 35.82 4.15
N LEU A 184 -11.98 34.75 4.32
CA LEU A 184 -10.81 34.49 3.49
C LEU A 184 -11.18 34.21 2.04
N ALA A 185 -12.25 33.46 1.79
CA ALA A 185 -12.76 33.22 0.44
C ALA A 185 -13.18 34.52 -0.24
N LEU A 186 -13.83 35.44 0.49
CA LEU A 186 -14.17 36.76 -0.03
C LEU A 186 -12.91 37.58 -0.35
N LEU A 187 -11.93 37.62 0.55
CA LEU A 187 -10.69 38.38 0.33
C LEU A 187 -9.88 37.82 -0.84
N HIS A 188 -9.79 36.51 -0.99
CA HIS A 188 -9.16 35.88 -2.15
C HIS A 188 -9.88 36.25 -3.46
N ARG A 189 -11.22 36.24 -3.46
CA ARG A 189 -12.01 36.60 -4.64
C ARG A 189 -11.85 38.07 -5.04
N GLU A 190 -11.86 38.99 -4.08
CA GLU A 190 -11.88 40.44 -4.36
C GLU A 190 -10.47 41.04 -4.48
N LEU A 191 -9.49 40.54 -3.71
CA LEU A 191 -8.13 41.10 -3.64
C LEU A 191 -7.06 40.20 -4.28
N GLY A 192 -7.34 38.91 -4.50
CA GLY A 192 -6.38 37.97 -5.08
C GLY A 192 -5.18 37.69 -4.16
N ASP A 193 -3.98 37.59 -4.74
CA ASP A 193 -2.76 37.39 -3.96
C ASP A 193 -2.50 38.57 -3.00
N PRO A 194 -1.99 38.34 -1.77
CA PRO A 194 -1.44 37.09 -1.22
C PRO A 194 -2.47 36.21 -0.46
N TRP A 195 -3.77 36.46 -0.63
CA TRP A 195 -4.81 35.71 0.08
C TRP A 195 -4.94 34.32 -0.54
N PRO A 196 -4.86 33.24 0.24
CA PRO A 196 -4.85 31.91 -0.33
C PRO A 196 -6.25 31.41 -0.68
N ASP A 197 -6.36 30.53 -1.68
CA ASP A 197 -7.61 29.83 -1.98
C ASP A 197 -7.99 28.86 -0.84
N VAL A 198 -9.13 29.12 -0.21
CA VAL A 198 -9.69 28.31 0.89
C VAL A 198 -10.88 27.46 0.45
N SER A 199 -11.02 27.20 -0.85
CA SER A 199 -11.88 26.15 -1.36
C SER A 199 -11.49 24.80 -0.76
N GLU A 200 -12.44 23.89 -0.56
CA GLU A 200 -12.17 22.58 0.01
C GLU A 200 -11.12 21.78 -0.79
N PRO A 201 -11.16 21.74 -2.14
CA PRO A 201 -10.08 21.12 -2.92
C PRO A 201 -8.71 21.74 -2.68
N ALA A 202 -8.62 23.07 -2.59
CA ALA A 202 -7.35 23.75 -2.32
C ALA A 202 -6.84 23.50 -0.90
N LEU A 203 -7.72 23.43 0.09
CA LEU A 203 -7.35 23.11 1.48
C LEU A 203 -6.88 21.65 1.62
N LEU A 204 -7.53 20.72 0.92
CA LEU A 204 -7.12 19.30 0.88
C LEU A 204 -5.76 19.13 0.18
N ALA A 205 -5.52 19.86 -0.92
CA ALA A 205 -4.24 19.80 -1.64
C ALA A 205 -3.04 20.29 -0.84
N ARG A 206 -3.26 21.10 0.20
CA ARG A 206 -2.21 21.68 1.06
C ARG A 206 -2.36 21.33 2.52
N LEU A 207 -3.03 20.23 2.84
CA LEU A 207 -3.38 19.80 4.20
C LEU A 207 -2.19 19.90 5.17
N GLU A 208 -1.04 19.37 4.77
CA GLU A 208 0.18 19.36 5.58
C GLU A 208 0.72 20.76 5.91
N LYS A 209 0.41 21.78 5.10
CA LYS A 209 0.93 23.14 5.30
C LYS A 209 0.17 23.90 6.39
N TRP A 210 -1.13 23.67 6.54
CA TRP A 210 -1.97 24.45 7.46
C TRP A 210 -2.44 23.64 8.68
N LEU A 211 -2.62 22.33 8.50
CA LEU A 211 -3.19 21.41 9.49
C LEU A 211 -2.15 20.45 10.10
N ALA A 212 -0.84 20.65 9.88
CA ALA A 212 0.20 19.72 10.33
C ALA A 212 0.11 19.33 11.82
N PRO A 213 0.04 20.26 12.79
CA PRO A 213 -0.06 19.93 14.21
C PRO A 213 -1.32 19.12 14.56
N GLU A 214 -2.44 19.43 13.90
CA GLU A 214 -3.71 18.75 14.12
C GLU A 214 -3.71 17.36 13.47
N LEU A 215 -3.02 17.17 12.34
CA LEU A 215 -2.77 15.85 11.76
C LEU A 215 -1.92 14.97 12.68
N GLU A 216 -0.92 15.55 13.35
CA GLU A 216 -0.13 14.84 14.37
C GLU A 216 -0.98 14.48 15.59
N ALA A 217 -1.85 15.39 16.05
CA ALA A 217 -2.78 15.10 17.14
C ALA A 217 -3.76 13.98 16.78
N LEU A 218 -4.33 13.99 15.57
CA LEU A 218 -5.19 12.91 15.05
C LEU A 218 -4.43 11.60 14.93
N ALA A 219 -3.19 11.65 14.45
CA ALA A 219 -2.32 10.47 14.39
C ALA A 219 -2.03 9.90 15.79
N GLY A 220 -1.94 10.78 16.80
CA GLY A 220 -1.80 10.44 18.22
C GLY A 220 -3.09 9.93 18.89
N GLY A 221 -4.23 9.92 18.18
CA GLY A 221 -5.51 9.44 18.68
C GLY A 221 -6.44 10.51 19.25
N ALA A 222 -6.22 11.79 18.92
CA ALA A 222 -7.20 12.83 19.22
C ALA A 222 -8.52 12.59 18.47
N ALA A 223 -9.63 12.99 19.09
CA ALA A 223 -10.94 12.90 18.46
C ALA A 223 -11.09 13.96 17.35
N THR A 224 -11.66 13.58 16.21
CA THR A 224 -11.95 14.49 15.08
C THR A 224 -12.80 15.68 15.51
N ASN A 225 -13.85 15.43 16.30
CA ASN A 225 -14.77 16.46 16.78
C ASN A 225 -14.15 17.46 17.78
N GLY A 226 -12.92 17.19 18.27
CA GLY A 226 -12.23 18.05 19.23
C GLY A 226 -11.30 19.08 18.58
N ILE A 227 -11.20 19.10 17.25
CA ILE A 227 -10.24 19.93 16.53
C ILE A 227 -10.92 21.22 16.06
N ASP A 228 -10.42 22.35 16.57
CA ASP A 228 -10.85 23.65 16.08
C ASP A 228 -10.05 24.07 14.85
N LEU A 229 -10.73 24.07 13.69
CA LEU A 229 -10.15 24.47 12.41
C LEU A 229 -9.86 25.99 12.33
N ALA A 230 -10.35 26.81 13.26
CA ALA A 230 -10.12 28.25 13.23
C ALA A 230 -8.64 28.61 13.39
N GLU A 231 -7.92 27.93 14.29
CA GLU A 231 -6.50 28.21 14.54
C GLU A 231 -5.58 27.80 13.37
N PRO A 232 -5.72 26.60 12.79
CA PRO A 232 -5.05 26.22 11.53
C PRO A 232 -5.29 27.23 10.39
N LEU A 233 -6.52 27.70 10.21
CA LEU A 233 -6.84 28.69 9.17
C LEU A 233 -6.19 30.05 9.42
N ARG A 234 -5.95 30.44 10.68
CA ARG A 234 -5.20 31.66 11.00
C ARG A 234 -3.73 31.55 10.59
N ARG A 235 -3.14 30.35 10.56
CA ARG A 235 -1.77 30.15 10.08
C ARG A 235 -1.59 30.43 8.59
N LEU A 236 -2.69 30.39 7.83
CA LEU A 236 -2.71 30.72 6.40
C LEU A 236 -2.72 32.23 6.14
N LEU A 237 -2.83 33.06 7.18
CA LEU A 237 -2.89 34.51 7.02
C LEU A 237 -1.50 35.06 6.67
N PRO A 238 -1.38 35.90 5.62
CA PRO A 238 -0.10 36.38 5.12
C PRO A 238 0.60 37.43 6.00
N TRP A 239 -0.03 37.96 7.05
CA TRP A 239 0.55 39.02 7.89
C TRP A 239 0.99 38.52 9.28
N PRO A 240 2.00 39.17 9.91
CA PRO A 240 2.53 38.71 11.18
C PRO A 240 1.48 38.81 12.30
N ARG A 241 1.48 37.78 13.15
CA ARG A 241 0.78 37.62 14.44
C ARG A 241 0.25 38.94 15.03
N ARG A 242 -1.05 39.00 15.34
CA ARG A 242 -1.60 40.06 16.19
C ARG A 242 -1.02 39.93 17.62
N PRO A 243 -0.78 41.04 18.35
CA PRO A 243 -0.32 40.99 19.73
C PRO A 243 -1.34 40.29 20.61
N ALA A 244 -0.84 39.57 21.62
CA ALA A 244 -1.63 39.03 22.71
C ALA A 244 -2.55 40.11 23.30
N ARG A 245 -3.80 39.73 23.56
CA ARG A 245 -4.68 40.43 24.48
C ARG A 245 -5.14 39.44 25.54
#